data_AF-A0A1X9LR93-F1
#
_entry.id   AF-A0A1X9LR93-F1
#
_cell.length_a   1.000
_cell.length_b   1.000
_cell.length_c   1.000
_cell.angle_alpha   90.00
_cell.angle_beta   90.00
_cell.angle_gamma   90.00
#
_symmetry.space_group_name_H-M   'P 1'
#
loop_
_entity.id
_entity.type
_entity.pdbx_description
1 polymer ?
#
loop_
_entity_poly.entity_id
_entity_poly.type
_entity_poly.pdbx_seq_one_letter_code
_entity_poly.pdbx_strand_id
1 'polypeptide(L)'
;MNTTASTTPATSTTSRIALSLTAQQQETIARSLASGEARDLAGLAARAVRETVEGDFSRLPMPATSRRERAWRDHLPKRPGAERELLDELVLEPGTGRAIEMAAGEVLRLEQIEGSQCLDFNCFSMADYREAFHTGRTRTLHGINPTTGDFLWSAPPRERAMMFILADSVGCNDVLFPRCSANMYESVYGFTRHTNCADIQAEA
;
A
#
# COMPACT_ATOMS: atom_id res chain seq x y z
N MET A 1 8.23 47.52 -50.68
CA MET A 1 8.34 47.88 -49.25
C MET A 1 8.76 46.63 -48.51
N ASN A 2 10.04 46.55 -48.13
CA ASN A 2 10.59 45.45 -47.33
C ASN A 2 10.46 45.82 -45.85
N THR A 3 9.65 45.08 -45.10
CA THR A 3 9.61 45.13 -43.64
C THR A 3 10.48 44.01 -43.11
N THR A 4 11.71 44.34 -42.73
CA THR A 4 12.60 43.48 -41.95
C THR A 4 12.11 43.45 -40.50
N ALA A 5 11.53 42.34 -40.07
CA ALA A 5 11.20 42.10 -38.67
C ALA A 5 12.50 41.79 -37.91
N SER A 6 12.96 42.76 -37.12
CA SER A 6 14.05 42.60 -36.17
C SER A 6 13.60 41.66 -35.05
N THR A 7 14.12 40.43 -35.04
CA THR A 7 13.90 39.46 -33.96
C THR A 7 14.88 39.78 -32.84
N THR A 8 14.38 40.32 -31.73
CA THR A 8 15.17 40.57 -30.53
C THR A 8 15.62 39.23 -29.94
N PRO A 9 16.90 39.04 -29.57
CA PRO A 9 17.34 37.78 -28.98
C PRO A 9 16.71 37.61 -27.59
N ALA A 10 16.01 36.48 -27.39
CA ALA A 10 15.45 36.11 -26.10
C ALA A 10 16.59 36.03 -25.06
N THR A 11 16.51 36.88 -24.04
CA THR A 11 17.48 36.93 -22.95
C THR A 11 17.28 35.69 -22.09
N SER A 12 18.12 34.67 -22.29
CA SER A 12 18.13 33.46 -21.47
C SER A 12 18.51 33.82 -20.03
N THR A 13 17.53 33.87 -19.14
CA THR A 13 17.75 34.13 -17.73
C THR A 13 18.15 32.83 -17.06
N THR A 14 19.42 32.71 -16.67
CA THR A 14 19.90 31.52 -15.95
C THR A 14 19.66 31.69 -14.45
N SER A 15 18.82 30.83 -13.86
CA SER A 15 18.62 30.76 -12.41
C SER A 15 19.43 29.62 -11.82
N ARG A 16 20.14 29.86 -10.71
CA ARG A 16 20.92 28.85 -10.00
C ARG A 16 20.22 28.46 -8.70
N ILE A 17 19.90 27.18 -8.56
CA ILE A 17 19.36 26.61 -7.32
C ILE A 17 20.42 25.72 -6.70
N ALA A 18 20.75 25.95 -5.43
CA ALA A 18 21.63 25.09 -4.65
C ALA A 18 20.78 24.25 -3.68
N LEU A 19 20.92 22.93 -3.76
CA LEU A 19 20.25 21.98 -2.87
C LEU A 19 21.29 21.34 -1.95
N SER A 20 20.98 21.29 -0.65
CA SER A 20 21.77 20.52 0.32
C SER A 20 21.11 19.18 0.55
N LEU A 21 21.91 18.12 0.54
CA LEU A 21 21.43 16.76 0.73
C LEU A 21 21.81 16.26 2.13
N THR A 22 20.87 15.57 2.78
CA THR A 22 21.13 14.82 4.00
C THR A 22 22.09 13.66 3.73
N ALA A 23 22.73 13.13 4.78
CA ALA A 23 23.62 11.97 4.67
C ALA A 23 22.91 10.74 4.04
N GLN A 24 21.63 10.52 4.36
CA GLN A 24 20.83 9.42 3.80
C GLN A 24 20.54 9.60 2.30
N GLN A 25 20.29 10.84 1.85
CA GLN A 25 20.12 11.14 0.43
C GLN A 25 21.45 10.95 -0.32
N GLN A 26 22.56 11.37 0.27
CA GLN A 26 23.90 11.14 -0.30
C GLN A 26 24.22 9.65 -0.39
N GLU A 27 23.86 8.85 0.61
CA GLU A 27 24.01 7.39 0.58
C GLU A 27 23.20 6.75 -0.55
N THR A 28 21.95 7.18 -0.74
CA THR A 28 21.10 6.70 -1.85
C THR A 28 21.72 6.99 -3.21
N ILE A 29 22.22 8.21 -3.41
CA ILE A 29 22.92 8.60 -4.64
C ILE A 29 24.19 7.78 -4.84
N ALA A 30 24.98 7.57 -3.79
CA ALA A 30 26.19 6.76 -3.87
C ALA A 30 25.87 5.31 -4.27
N ARG A 31 24.77 4.74 -3.76
CA ARG A 31 24.27 3.42 -4.15
C ARG A 31 23.84 3.37 -5.62
N SER A 32 23.12 4.39 -6.13
CA SER A 32 22.78 4.53 -7.55
C SER A 32 24.00 4.55 -8.47
N LEU A 33 25.04 5.31 -8.08
CA LEU A 33 26.29 5.35 -8.84
C LEU A 33 27.01 4.00 -8.82
N ALA A 34 27.06 3.35 -7.65
CA ALA A 34 27.67 2.03 -7.49
C ALA A 34 26.94 0.94 -8.29
N SER A 35 25.62 1.06 -8.50
CA SER A 35 24.85 0.17 -9.37
C SER A 35 24.96 0.51 -10.86
N GLY A 36 25.75 1.52 -11.24
CA GLY A 36 26.02 1.86 -12.63
C GLY A 36 24.94 2.71 -13.30
N GLU A 37 24.07 3.37 -12.54
CA GLU A 37 23.03 4.24 -13.12
C GLU A 37 23.62 5.46 -13.83
N ALA A 38 24.76 5.96 -13.38
CA ALA A 38 25.58 6.90 -14.13
C ALA A 38 27.05 6.83 -13.66
N ARG A 39 27.94 7.48 -14.41
CA ARG A 39 29.36 7.56 -14.06
C ARG A 39 29.62 8.46 -12.84
N ASP A 40 28.80 9.50 -12.67
CA ASP A 40 28.93 10.51 -11.62
C ASP A 40 27.59 11.20 -11.35
N LEU A 41 27.56 12.08 -10.33
CA LEU A 41 26.37 12.82 -9.94
C LEU A 41 25.82 13.71 -11.06
N ALA A 42 26.70 14.33 -11.85
CA ALA A 42 26.29 15.18 -12.97
C ALA A 42 25.57 14.35 -14.05
N GLY A 43 26.06 13.14 -14.31
CA GLY A 43 25.44 12.17 -15.20
C GLY A 43 24.07 11.70 -14.70
N LEU A 44 23.93 11.43 -13.40
CA LEU A 44 22.64 11.11 -12.78
C LEU A 44 21.64 12.27 -12.94
N ALA A 45 22.06 13.51 -12.66
CA ALA A 45 21.21 14.68 -12.81
C ALA A 45 20.81 14.94 -14.27
N ALA A 46 21.76 14.88 -15.20
CA ALA A 46 21.51 15.06 -16.63
C ALA A 46 20.55 14.00 -17.17
N ARG A 47 20.70 12.75 -16.71
CA ARG A 47 19.78 11.67 -16.99
C ARG A 47 18.37 11.95 -16.48
N ALA A 48 18.22 12.31 -15.20
CA ALA A 48 16.92 12.61 -14.61
C ALA A 48 16.18 13.74 -15.35
N VAL A 49 16.91 14.81 -15.72
CA VAL A 49 16.35 15.91 -16.52
C VAL A 49 15.89 15.42 -17.89
N ARG A 50 16.74 14.66 -18.59
CA ARG A 50 16.42 14.11 -19.92
C ARG A 50 15.16 13.24 -19.88
N GLU A 51 15.10 12.25 -18.97
CA GLU A 51 13.96 11.33 -18.87
C GLU A 51 12.66 12.07 -18.52
N THR A 52 12.74 13.10 -17.68
CA THR A 52 11.57 13.94 -17.34
C THR A 52 11.06 14.72 -18.55
N VAL A 53 11.96 15.28 -19.36
CA VAL A 53 11.60 16.06 -20.56
C VAL A 53 11.04 15.16 -21.65
N GLU A 54 11.64 14.00 -21.86
CA GLU A 54 11.27 13.05 -22.92
C GLU A 54 10.06 12.19 -22.53
N GLY A 55 9.78 12.03 -21.24
CA GLY A 55 8.77 11.12 -20.72
C GLY A 55 9.16 9.63 -20.84
N ASP A 56 10.40 9.35 -21.26
CA ASP A 56 10.95 8.00 -21.40
C ASP A 56 11.77 7.63 -20.16
N PHE A 57 11.08 7.09 -19.15
CA PHE A 57 11.68 6.70 -17.89
C PHE A 57 12.41 5.37 -18.02
N SER A 58 13.68 5.38 -17.64
CA SER A 58 14.51 4.20 -17.70
C SER A 58 14.09 3.14 -16.67
N ARG A 59 14.08 1.88 -17.09
CA ARG A 59 13.64 0.74 -16.26
C ARG A 59 14.79 0.08 -15.49
N LEU A 60 15.65 0.89 -14.89
CA LEU A 60 16.72 0.33 -14.06
C LEU A 60 16.14 -0.26 -12.76
N PRO A 61 16.72 -1.36 -12.26
CA PRO A 61 16.31 -1.92 -10.99
C PRO A 61 16.58 -0.93 -9.87
N MET A 62 15.63 -0.83 -8.93
CA MET A 62 15.73 0.10 -7.81
C MET A 62 17.03 -0.14 -7.01
N PRO A 63 17.94 0.85 -6.93
CA PRO A 63 19.34 0.67 -6.52
C PRO A 63 19.51 0.39 -5.02
N ALA A 64 18.45 0.57 -4.23
CA ALA A 64 18.48 0.47 -2.76
C ALA A 64 17.50 -0.56 -2.19
N THR A 65 17.06 -1.55 -2.98
CA THR A 65 16.33 -2.68 -2.40
C THR A 65 17.29 -3.51 -1.55
N SER A 66 16.98 -3.68 -0.26
CA SER A 66 17.93 -4.26 0.70
C SER A 66 18.36 -5.69 0.37
N ARG A 67 17.69 -6.37 -0.58
CA ARG A 67 17.78 -7.81 -0.90
C ARG A 67 17.80 -8.73 0.33
N ARG A 68 17.55 -8.18 1.53
CA ARG A 68 17.58 -8.91 2.79
C ARG A 68 16.41 -9.89 2.74
N GLU A 69 16.74 -11.16 2.88
CA GLU A 69 15.76 -12.20 3.04
C GLU A 69 14.87 -11.86 4.23
N ARG A 70 13.56 -12.06 4.05
CA ARG A 70 12.56 -11.77 5.09
C ARG A 70 12.49 -12.92 6.10
N ALA A 71 13.65 -13.34 6.63
CA ALA A 71 13.82 -14.48 7.52
C ALA A 71 12.98 -14.39 8.81
N TRP A 72 12.54 -13.18 9.20
CA TRP A 72 11.59 -13.00 10.30
C TRP A 72 10.29 -13.81 10.12
N ARG A 73 9.91 -14.15 8.88
CA ARG A 73 8.77 -15.03 8.56
C ARG A 73 8.94 -16.45 9.09
N ASP A 74 10.16 -16.91 9.36
CA ASP A 74 10.41 -18.29 9.77
C ASP A 74 10.19 -18.54 11.26
N HIS A 75 10.20 -17.48 12.06
CA HIS A 75 9.97 -17.56 13.50
C HIS A 75 8.50 -17.38 13.90
N LEU A 76 7.64 -17.07 12.93
CA LEU A 76 6.22 -16.93 13.19
C LEU A 76 5.59 -18.32 13.27
N PRO A 77 4.77 -18.61 14.29
CA PRO A 77 4.07 -19.88 14.38
C PRO A 77 3.13 -20.02 13.17
N LYS A 78 3.58 -20.77 12.15
CA LYS A 78 2.85 -20.98 10.88
C LYS A 78 1.63 -21.89 11.05
N ARG A 79 1.39 -22.40 12.26
CA ARG A 79 0.27 -23.28 12.60
C ARG A 79 -0.23 -22.96 14.02
N PRO A 80 -1.53 -22.71 14.21
CA PRO A 80 -2.17 -22.85 15.51
C PRO A 80 -2.00 -24.30 15.98
N GLY A 81 -2.07 -24.55 17.28
CA GLY A 81 -2.02 -25.90 17.84
C GLY A 81 -2.99 -26.87 17.15
N ALA A 82 -2.72 -28.17 17.27
CA ALA A 82 -3.51 -29.22 16.61
C ALA A 82 -4.98 -29.25 17.06
N GLU A 83 -5.28 -28.70 18.24
CA GLU A 83 -6.63 -28.58 18.80
C GLU A 83 -7.00 -27.09 18.89
N ARG A 84 -8.24 -26.77 18.48
CA ARG A 84 -8.83 -25.43 18.59
C ARG A 84 -10.19 -25.55 19.24
N GLU A 85 -10.46 -24.70 20.21
CA GLU A 85 -11.78 -24.52 20.80
C GLU A 85 -12.53 -23.42 20.03
N LEU A 86 -13.80 -23.65 19.73
CA LEU A 86 -14.67 -22.63 19.14
C LEU A 86 -15.10 -21.68 20.27
N LEU A 87 -14.59 -20.43 20.24
CA LEU A 87 -14.92 -19.43 21.25
C LEU A 87 -16.24 -18.71 20.95
N ASP A 88 -16.51 -18.40 19.68
CA ASP A 88 -17.71 -17.70 19.24
C ASP A 88 -18.05 -18.06 17.78
N GLU A 89 -19.33 -17.98 17.42
CA GLU A 89 -19.85 -18.19 16.06
C GLU A 89 -21.00 -17.22 15.77
N LEU A 90 -20.89 -16.52 14.64
CA LEU A 90 -21.83 -15.49 14.20
C LEU A 90 -22.04 -15.59 12.69
N VAL A 91 -23.29 -15.43 12.26
CA VAL A 91 -23.66 -15.20 10.86
C VAL A 91 -23.98 -13.71 10.66
N LEU A 92 -23.32 -13.08 9.69
CA LEU A 92 -23.61 -11.69 9.30
C LEU A 92 -24.69 -11.66 8.22
N GLU A 93 -25.74 -10.89 8.46
CA GLU A 93 -26.78 -10.64 7.46
C GLU A 93 -26.27 -9.68 6.36
N PRO A 94 -26.76 -9.78 5.12
CA PRO A 94 -26.37 -8.87 4.05
C PRO A 94 -26.59 -7.39 4.42
N GLY A 95 -25.58 -6.56 4.15
CA GLY A 95 -25.65 -5.13 4.47
C GLY A 95 -25.47 -4.79 5.96
N THR A 96 -24.95 -5.73 6.76
CA THR A 96 -24.58 -5.52 8.16
C THR A 96 -23.08 -5.71 8.37
N GLY A 97 -22.61 -5.38 9.58
CA GLY A 97 -21.22 -5.54 9.97
C GLY A 97 -21.10 -5.77 11.47
N ARG A 98 -19.91 -6.19 11.91
CA ARG A 98 -19.64 -6.47 13.32
C ARG A 98 -18.17 -6.25 13.66
N ALA A 99 -17.91 -5.61 14.80
CA ALA A 99 -16.62 -5.62 15.45
C ALA A 99 -16.48 -6.87 16.34
N ILE A 100 -15.35 -7.56 16.23
CA ILE A 100 -15.00 -8.74 17.03
C ILE A 100 -13.68 -8.46 17.72
N GLU A 101 -13.65 -8.58 19.05
CA GLU A 101 -12.41 -8.50 19.83
C GLU A 101 -11.65 -9.81 19.71
N MET A 102 -10.33 -9.74 19.55
CA MET A 102 -9.48 -10.91 19.40
C MET A 102 -8.18 -10.76 20.17
N ALA A 103 -7.86 -11.73 21.02
CA ALA A 103 -6.58 -11.83 21.69
C ALA A 103 -5.48 -12.33 20.72
N ALA A 104 -4.23 -11.98 21.02
CA ALA A 104 -3.09 -12.46 20.24
C ALA A 104 -2.99 -14.00 20.32
N GLY A 105 -2.99 -14.66 19.16
CA GLY A 105 -2.95 -16.12 19.05
C GLY A 105 -4.30 -16.78 18.74
N GLU A 106 -5.41 -16.04 18.86
CA GLU A 106 -6.72 -16.50 18.42
C GLU A 106 -6.84 -16.51 16.89
N VAL A 107 -7.80 -17.28 16.39
CA VAL A 107 -8.00 -17.50 14.96
C VAL A 107 -9.42 -17.08 14.57
N LEU A 108 -9.51 -16.19 13.58
CA LEU A 108 -10.76 -15.83 12.92
C LEU A 108 -10.88 -16.62 11.62
N ARG A 109 -12.00 -17.31 11.44
CA ARG A 109 -12.40 -17.88 10.15
C ARG A 109 -13.51 -17.01 9.57
N LEU A 110 -13.28 -16.48 8.37
CA LEU A 110 -14.29 -15.82 7.56
C LEU A 110 -14.71 -16.80 6.48
N GLU A 111 -16.01 -17.10 6.42
CA GLU A 111 -16.55 -18.16 5.58
C GLU A 111 -17.80 -17.66 4.86
N GLN A 112 -17.88 -17.94 3.57
CA GLN A 112 -19.09 -17.72 2.78
C GLN A 112 -19.98 -18.96 2.88
N ILE A 113 -21.08 -18.83 3.61
CA ILE A 113 -22.01 -19.95 3.85
C ILE A 113 -23.06 -20.12 2.74
N GLU A 114 -23.37 -19.06 2.00
CA GLU A 114 -24.35 -19.05 0.91
C GLU A 114 -23.97 -18.02 -0.18
N GLY A 115 -24.37 -18.30 -1.42
CA GLY A 115 -24.31 -17.33 -2.52
C GLY A 115 -22.90 -16.95 -2.93
N SER A 116 -22.75 -15.71 -3.40
CA SER A 116 -21.46 -15.10 -3.74
C SER A 116 -21.42 -13.71 -3.10
N GLN A 117 -20.63 -13.55 -2.05
CA GLN A 117 -20.56 -12.32 -1.27
C GLN A 117 -19.13 -11.90 -1.00
N CYS A 118 -18.85 -10.61 -1.18
CA CYS A 118 -17.59 -10.01 -0.74
C CYS A 118 -17.73 -9.44 0.67
N LEU A 119 -16.60 -9.34 1.36
CA LEU A 119 -16.51 -8.76 2.70
C LEU A 119 -15.41 -7.68 2.69
N ASP A 120 -15.75 -6.52 3.21
CA ASP A 120 -14.76 -5.52 3.59
C ASP A 120 -14.22 -5.83 4.99
N PHE A 121 -12.90 -6.02 5.11
CA PHE A 121 -12.24 -6.31 6.37
C PHE A 121 -11.38 -5.13 6.84
N ASN A 122 -11.45 -4.82 8.15
CA ASN A 122 -10.50 -3.97 8.85
C ASN A 122 -10.13 -4.62 10.19
N CYS A 123 -8.94 -4.31 10.68
CA CYS A 123 -8.57 -4.64 12.05
C CYS A 123 -7.78 -3.49 12.69
N PHE A 124 -7.92 -3.41 14.00
CA PHE A 124 -7.35 -2.36 14.84
C PHE A 124 -6.65 -3.00 16.03
N SER A 125 -5.63 -2.32 16.56
CA SER A 125 -5.03 -2.75 17.82
C SER A 125 -5.99 -2.47 18.98
N MET A 126 -6.28 -3.47 19.79
CA MET A 126 -7.09 -3.29 21.00
C MET A 126 -6.44 -2.32 22.01
N ALA A 127 -5.11 -2.14 21.94
CA ALA A 127 -4.39 -1.22 22.81
C ALA A 127 -4.34 0.23 22.29
N ASP A 128 -4.53 0.44 20.98
CA ASP A 128 -4.63 1.77 20.38
C ASP A 128 -5.36 1.71 19.04
N TYR A 129 -6.59 2.23 19.00
CA TYR A 129 -7.44 2.29 17.80
C TYR A 129 -6.80 3.05 16.63
N ARG A 130 -5.80 3.91 16.88
CA ARG A 130 -5.07 4.62 15.82
C ARG A 130 -4.11 3.70 15.07
N GLU A 131 -3.76 2.55 15.64
CA GLU A 131 -3.09 1.49 14.92
C GLU A 131 -4.12 0.63 14.18
N ALA A 132 -4.26 0.91 12.88
CA ALA A 132 -5.18 0.20 12.01
C ALA A 132 -4.43 -0.53 10.89
N PHE A 133 -5.09 -1.55 10.34
CA PHE A 133 -4.72 -2.21 9.10
C PHE A 133 -4.45 -1.19 7.99
N HIS A 134 -3.33 -1.36 7.29
CA HIS A 134 -2.88 -0.50 6.22
C HIS A 134 -2.68 -1.30 4.93
N THR A 135 -3.69 -1.25 4.06
CA THR A 135 -3.72 -1.92 2.75
C THR A 135 -2.49 -1.56 1.91
N GLY A 136 -2.07 -0.30 1.90
CA GLY A 136 -0.90 0.15 1.13
C GLY A 136 0.41 -0.50 1.55
N ARG A 137 0.63 -0.68 2.85
CA ARG A 137 1.86 -1.31 3.38
C ARG A 137 1.84 -2.80 3.12
N THR A 138 0.69 -3.43 3.33
CA THR A 138 0.45 -4.84 3.00
C THR A 138 0.70 -5.09 1.52
N ARG A 139 0.19 -4.20 0.65
CA ARG A 139 0.39 -4.25 -0.81
C ARG A 139 1.86 -4.13 -1.22
N THR A 140 2.61 -3.20 -0.61
CA THR A 140 4.05 -3.06 -0.85
C THR A 140 4.83 -4.34 -0.49
N LEU A 141 4.37 -5.08 0.51
CA LEU A 141 5.08 -6.24 0.99
C LEU A 141 4.68 -7.54 0.29
N HIS A 142 3.40 -7.71 -0.06
CA HIS A 142 2.87 -8.99 -0.53
C HIS A 142 2.11 -8.92 -1.86
N GLY A 143 2.07 -7.75 -2.51
CA GLY A 143 1.35 -7.56 -3.77
C GLY A 143 -0.12 -7.21 -3.57
N ILE A 144 -0.87 -7.17 -4.67
CA ILE A 144 -2.26 -6.67 -4.68
C ILE A 144 -3.27 -7.68 -4.12
N ASN A 145 -2.91 -8.96 -4.03
CA ASN A 145 -3.76 -10.00 -3.47
C ASN A 145 -3.04 -10.83 -2.40
N PRO A 146 -3.02 -10.37 -1.13
CA PRO A 146 -2.47 -11.12 -0.02
C PRO A 146 -3.19 -12.47 0.15
N THR A 147 -2.43 -13.51 0.45
CA THR A 147 -2.97 -14.87 0.59
C THR A 147 -2.25 -15.65 1.69
N THR A 148 -2.46 -16.96 1.75
CA THR A 148 -1.84 -17.88 2.72
C THR A 148 -0.35 -17.60 2.90
N GLY A 149 0.08 -17.36 4.14
CA GLY A 149 1.47 -17.06 4.48
C GLY A 149 1.83 -15.57 4.53
N ASP A 150 0.89 -14.68 4.17
CA ASP A 150 1.08 -13.25 4.27
C ASP A 150 0.57 -12.66 5.59
N PHE A 151 1.03 -11.44 5.86
CA PHE A 151 0.60 -10.66 7.02
C PHE A 151 -0.16 -9.43 6.58
N LEU A 152 -1.22 -9.08 7.30
CA LEU A 152 -1.82 -7.76 7.26
C LEU A 152 -1.02 -6.84 8.20
N TRP A 153 -0.59 -5.70 7.68
CA TRP A 153 0.31 -4.77 8.38
C TRP A 153 -0.40 -3.52 8.85
N SER A 154 0.02 -2.99 10.00
CA SER A 154 -0.43 -1.69 10.49
C SER A 154 0.22 -0.51 9.77
N ALA A 155 -0.42 0.67 9.89
CA ALA A 155 0.10 1.93 9.36
C ALA A 155 1.35 2.43 10.12
N PRO A 156 2.15 3.32 9.50
CA PRO A 156 3.13 4.13 10.23
C PRO A 156 2.48 4.88 11.40
N PRO A 157 3.18 5.06 12.54
CA PRO A 157 4.60 4.76 12.77
C PRO A 157 4.88 3.34 13.27
N ARG A 158 3.86 2.49 13.43
CA ARG A 158 4.00 1.18 14.09
C ARG A 158 4.48 0.10 13.15
N GLU A 159 3.92 0.06 11.96
CA GLU A 159 4.37 -0.78 10.84
C GLU A 159 4.71 -2.21 11.26
N ARG A 160 3.81 -2.86 12.00
CA ARG A 160 3.97 -4.23 12.49
C ARG A 160 2.88 -5.15 11.98
N ALA A 161 3.16 -6.45 12.02
CA ALA A 161 2.19 -7.48 11.69
C ALA A 161 1.00 -7.43 12.67
N MET A 162 -0.22 -7.45 12.13
CA MET A 162 -1.47 -7.50 12.89
C MET A 162 -2.13 -8.87 12.78
N MET A 163 -2.34 -9.36 11.56
CA MET A 163 -2.99 -10.63 11.29
C MET A 163 -2.13 -11.48 10.36
N PHE A 164 -2.11 -12.79 10.57
CA PHE A 164 -1.48 -13.76 9.68
C PHE A 164 -2.56 -14.52 8.90
N ILE A 165 -2.44 -14.57 7.58
CA ILE A 165 -3.36 -15.35 6.75
C ILE A 165 -2.92 -16.81 6.81
N LEU A 166 -3.60 -17.57 7.67
CA LEU A 166 -3.30 -18.98 7.93
C LEU A 166 -3.65 -19.90 6.76
N ALA A 167 -4.77 -19.64 6.12
CA ALA A 167 -5.29 -20.38 4.97
C ALA A 167 -6.22 -19.46 4.19
N ASP A 168 -6.26 -19.67 2.87
CA ASP A 168 -7.10 -18.92 1.94
C ASP A 168 -7.55 -19.87 0.84
N SER A 169 -8.85 -20.11 0.76
CA SER A 169 -9.48 -20.89 -0.30
C SER A 169 -10.13 -20.02 -1.39
N VAL A 170 -10.13 -18.70 -1.23
CA VAL A 170 -10.76 -17.74 -2.14
C VAL A 170 -9.75 -17.29 -3.20
N GLY A 171 -8.52 -16.97 -2.78
CA GLY A 171 -7.42 -16.64 -3.68
C GLY A 171 -7.53 -15.27 -4.37
N CYS A 172 -8.46 -14.40 -3.95
CA CYS A 172 -8.67 -13.08 -4.56
C CYS A 172 -8.91 -11.93 -3.56
N ASN A 173 -8.35 -12.03 -2.34
CA ASN A 173 -8.45 -10.94 -1.35
C ASN A 173 -7.80 -9.67 -1.92
N ASP A 174 -8.54 -8.58 -2.09
CA ASP A 174 -8.02 -7.35 -2.70
C ASP A 174 -7.54 -6.33 -1.64
N VAL A 175 -6.44 -5.65 -1.94
CA VAL A 175 -5.96 -4.49 -1.18
C VAL A 175 -5.76 -3.25 -2.06
N LEU A 176 -6.40 -3.21 -3.23
CA LEU A 176 -6.26 -2.14 -4.20
C LEU A 176 -7.40 -1.11 -4.08
N PHE A 177 -8.63 -1.58 -4.02
CA PHE A 177 -9.81 -0.73 -4.05
C PHE A 177 -10.18 -0.26 -2.64
N PRO A 178 -10.61 1.01 -2.51
CA PRO A 178 -11.22 1.45 -1.27
C PRO A 178 -12.57 0.77 -1.11
N ARG A 179 -13.03 0.72 0.14
CA ARG A 179 -14.41 0.40 0.46
C ARG A 179 -15.43 1.25 -0.27
N CYS A 180 -16.61 0.69 -0.52
CA CYS A 180 -17.73 1.50 -0.97
C CYS A 180 -18.16 2.50 0.13
N SER A 181 -18.69 3.65 -0.30
CA SER A 181 -19.10 4.75 0.57
C SER A 181 -20.31 5.46 0.01
N ALA A 182 -21.03 6.21 0.84
CA ALA A 182 -22.16 7.03 0.40
C ALA A 182 -21.78 7.97 -0.77
N ASN A 183 -20.63 8.67 -0.66
CA ASN A 183 -20.14 9.55 -1.72
C ASN A 183 -19.83 8.81 -3.03
N MET A 184 -19.29 7.59 -2.97
CA MET A 184 -19.07 6.78 -4.16
C MET A 184 -20.40 6.41 -4.83
N TYR A 185 -21.41 6.02 -4.06
CA TYR A 185 -22.72 5.70 -4.60
C TYR A 185 -23.45 6.91 -5.19
N GLU A 186 -23.36 8.06 -4.54
CA GLU A 186 -23.95 9.31 -5.02
C GLU A 186 -23.26 9.78 -6.31
N SER A 187 -21.94 9.91 -6.31
CA SER A 187 -21.20 10.50 -7.44
C SER A 187 -21.14 9.60 -8.67
N VAL A 188 -21.07 8.28 -8.50
CA VAL A 188 -20.92 7.34 -9.62
C VAL A 188 -22.28 6.84 -10.12
N TYR A 189 -23.24 6.59 -9.22
CA TYR A 189 -24.51 5.93 -9.56
C TYR A 189 -25.74 6.82 -9.35
N GLY A 190 -25.59 8.01 -8.76
CA GLY A 190 -26.71 8.94 -8.54
C GLY A 190 -27.65 8.54 -7.41
N PHE A 191 -27.25 7.61 -6.53
CA PHE A 191 -28.09 7.21 -5.41
C PHE A 191 -28.03 8.25 -4.29
N THR A 192 -29.19 8.74 -3.85
CA THR A 192 -29.31 9.68 -2.73
C THR A 192 -29.08 9.02 -1.37
N ARG A 193 -29.34 7.71 -1.26
CA ARG A 193 -29.05 6.89 -0.08
C ARG A 193 -28.80 5.46 -0.50
N HIS A 194 -27.70 4.87 -0.02
CA HIS A 194 -27.37 3.48 -0.30
C HIS A 194 -26.55 2.89 0.86
N THR A 195 -26.90 1.67 1.28
CA THR A 195 -26.12 0.91 2.27
C THR A 195 -24.71 0.69 1.75
N ASN A 196 -23.70 0.95 2.57
CA ASN A 196 -22.30 0.90 2.15
C ASN A 196 -21.38 0.47 3.30
N CYS A 197 -20.23 -0.11 2.95
CA CYS A 197 -19.29 -0.68 3.90
C CYS A 197 -18.62 0.38 4.80
N ALA A 198 -18.48 1.63 4.32
CA ALA A 198 -17.93 2.70 5.15
C ALA A 198 -18.83 2.99 6.36
N ASP A 199 -20.13 3.17 6.13
CA ASP A 199 -21.10 3.46 7.19
C ASP A 199 -21.29 2.24 8.09
N ILE A 200 -21.45 1.04 7.50
CA ILE A 200 -21.58 -0.22 8.26
C ILE A 200 -20.43 -0.41 9.27
N GLN A 201 -19.21 -0.10 8.87
CA GLN A 201 -18.05 -0.24 9.78
C GLN A 201 -17.87 0.90 10.76
N ALA A 202 -18.49 2.06 10.52
CA ALA A 202 -18.51 3.14 11.49
C ALA A 202 -19.55 2.88 12.59
N GLU A 203 -20.61 2.14 12.27
CA GLU A 203 -21.68 1.75 13.22
C GLU A 203 -21.32 0.52 14.08
N ALA A 204 -20.48 -0.37 13.54
CA ALA A 204 -20.06 -1.63 14.18
C ALA A 204 -19.02 -1.43 15.30
#